data_AF-A0A955D2N2-F1
#
_entry.id   AF-A0A955D2N2-F1
#
_cell.length_a   1.000
_cell.length_b   1.000
_cell.length_c   1.000
_cell.angle_alpha   90.00
_cell.angle_beta   90.00
_cell.angle_gamma   90.00
#
_symmetry.space_group_name_H-M   'P 1'
#
loop_
_entity.id
_entity.type
_entity.pdbx_description
1 polymer ?
#
loop_
_entity_poly.entity_id
_entity_poly.type
_entity_poly.pdbx_seq_one_letter_code
_entity_poly.pdbx_strand_id
1 'polypeptide(L)'
;MQRLLSIALFLGLGTATTVAIAVGCAARAPSSLPLRMVEVELTDAAYQRFASGVKDGDPLLIEGDGTCWLRLPTGERGRLAALGCSVPPSTTLEVHTARARGVERRTSTCVYPSQGCLVDISLVCEEVRAGWPFRALNGCRVHPARSQFEQYDTPDASDPVVHGLVTVGGEQRDIPFMPLPLGFAANACVFALCWWTVLLAPQRIRSAVRARRFRCARCGYPIGSSPVCTECGTRLAPRRCIGP
;
A
#
# COMPACT_ATOMS: atom_id res chain seq x y z
N MET A 1 27.11 13.22 18.60
CA MET A 1 27.02 12.09 17.64
C MET A 1 26.13 10.95 18.10
N GLN A 2 26.26 10.42 19.33
CA GLN A 2 25.54 9.20 19.76
C GLN A 2 24.00 9.27 19.62
N ARG A 3 23.38 10.43 19.88
CA ARG A 3 21.93 10.63 19.70
C ARG A 3 21.48 10.55 18.23
N LEU A 4 22.29 11.05 17.30
CA LEU A 4 21.98 11.02 15.86
C LEU A 4 22.09 9.59 15.32
N LEU A 5 23.10 8.83 15.77
CA LEU A 5 23.24 7.42 15.41
C LEU A 5 22.03 6.60 15.90
N SER A 6 21.58 6.84 17.15
CA SER A 6 20.37 6.20 17.65
C SER A 6 19.16 6.54 16.78
N ILE A 7 18.93 7.82 16.46
CA ILE A 7 17.79 8.22 15.62
C ILE A 7 17.84 7.55 14.24
N ALA A 8 19.00 7.52 13.57
CA ALA A 8 19.16 6.88 12.27
C ALA A 8 18.87 5.37 12.32
N LEU A 9 19.36 4.68 13.36
CA LEU A 9 19.15 3.24 13.54
C LEU A 9 17.68 2.92 13.84
N PHE A 10 16.99 3.78 14.58
CA PHE A 10 15.54 3.69 14.80
C PHE A 10 14.73 3.85 13.52
N LEU A 11 15.07 4.84 12.69
CA LEU A 11 14.40 5.07 11.41
C LEU A 11 14.62 3.87 10.47
N GLY A 12 15.84 3.34 10.40
CA GLY A 12 16.17 2.15 9.60
C GLY A 12 15.45 0.88 10.06
N LEU A 13 15.34 0.64 11.37
CA LEU A 13 14.58 -0.51 11.87
C LEU A 13 13.08 -0.36 11.59
N GLY A 14 12.54 0.86 11.72
CA GLY A 14 11.14 1.16 11.43
C GLY A 14 10.76 0.89 9.99
N THR A 15 11.59 1.33 9.03
CA THR A 15 11.37 1.08 7.60
C THR A 15 11.45 -0.41 7.28
N ALA A 16 12.47 -1.12 7.77
CA ALA A 16 12.61 -2.56 7.57
C ALA A 16 11.41 -3.36 8.11
N THR A 17 10.91 -3.00 9.30
CA THR A 17 9.73 -3.64 9.90
C THR A 17 8.47 -3.40 9.04
N THR A 18 8.30 -2.18 8.53
CA THR A 18 7.15 -1.82 7.67
C THR A 18 7.15 -2.64 6.38
N VAL A 19 8.31 -2.77 5.73
CA VAL A 19 8.47 -3.60 4.52
C VAL A 19 8.16 -5.07 4.83
N ALA A 20 8.71 -5.62 5.91
CA ALA A 20 8.48 -7.01 6.29
C ALA A 20 7.00 -7.32 6.58
N ILE A 21 6.28 -6.42 7.27
CA ILE A 21 4.85 -6.57 7.54
C ILE A 21 4.05 -6.50 6.24
N ALA A 22 4.37 -5.56 5.35
CA ALA A 22 3.67 -5.43 4.07
C ALA A 22 3.84 -6.69 3.20
N VAL A 23 5.06 -7.23 3.11
CA VAL A 23 5.35 -8.50 2.41
C VAL A 23 4.61 -9.67 3.06
N GLY A 24 4.62 -9.77 4.39
CA GLY A 24 3.93 -10.84 5.12
C GLY A 24 2.41 -10.79 5.00
N CYS A 25 1.81 -9.60 4.98
CA CYS A 25 0.38 -9.39 4.74
C CYS A 25 0.00 -9.77 3.30
N ALA A 26 0.80 -9.38 2.30
CA ALA A 26 0.59 -9.77 0.91
C ALA A 26 0.68 -11.30 0.74
N ALA A 27 1.65 -11.95 1.38
CA ALA A 27 1.83 -13.41 1.28
C ALA A 27 0.70 -14.24 1.91
N ARG A 28 -0.07 -13.67 2.86
CA ARG A 28 -1.17 -14.35 3.56
C ARG A 28 -2.56 -13.97 3.06
N ALA A 29 -2.67 -13.06 2.09
CA ALA A 29 -3.95 -12.75 1.49
C ALA A 29 -4.49 -14.00 0.75
N PRO A 30 -5.73 -14.45 1.03
CA PRO A 30 -6.33 -15.52 0.26
C PRO A 30 -6.44 -15.10 -1.21
N SER A 31 -6.14 -16.01 -2.13
CA SER A 31 -6.21 -15.76 -3.58
C SER A 31 -7.64 -15.43 -4.06
N SER A 32 -8.65 -15.88 -3.31
CA SER A 32 -10.07 -15.61 -3.53
C SER A 32 -10.66 -14.76 -2.40
N LEU A 33 -10.91 -13.48 -2.68
CA LEU A 33 -11.74 -12.62 -1.84
C LEU A 33 -13.12 -12.46 -2.46
N PRO A 34 -14.21 -12.50 -1.67
CA PRO A 34 -15.55 -12.30 -2.20
C PRO A 34 -15.70 -10.88 -2.77
N LEU A 35 -16.03 -10.79 -4.05
CA LEU A 35 -16.21 -9.54 -4.79
C LEU A 35 -17.62 -8.97 -4.53
N ARG A 36 -17.72 -7.67 -4.20
CA ARG A 36 -18.99 -6.93 -4.14
C ARG A 36 -19.13 -6.04 -5.36
N MET A 37 -20.22 -6.17 -6.12
CA MET A 37 -20.48 -5.38 -7.34
C MET A 37 -20.86 -3.93 -7.02
N VAL A 38 -20.30 -2.98 -7.77
CA VAL A 38 -20.68 -1.56 -7.82
C VAL A 38 -20.68 -1.13 -9.28
N GLU A 39 -21.83 -0.68 -9.77
CA GLU A 39 -21.96 -0.15 -11.13
C GLU A 39 -21.51 1.32 -11.13
N VAL A 40 -20.66 1.72 -12.08
CA VAL A 40 -20.17 3.10 -12.19
C VAL A 40 -20.41 3.62 -13.60
N GLU A 41 -21.24 4.66 -13.71
CA GLU A 41 -21.56 5.32 -14.96
C GLU A 41 -20.45 6.34 -15.31
N LEU A 42 -19.74 6.15 -16.42
CA LEU A 42 -18.75 7.10 -16.92
C LEU A 42 -19.46 8.24 -17.66
N THR A 43 -19.26 9.48 -17.20
CA THR A 43 -19.81 10.67 -17.87
C THR A 43 -18.92 11.12 -19.03
N ASP A 44 -19.54 11.63 -20.11
CA ASP A 44 -18.84 12.16 -21.30
C ASP A 44 -17.76 13.20 -20.97
N ALA A 45 -17.94 13.96 -19.89
CA ALA A 45 -16.98 14.97 -19.44
C ALA A 45 -15.65 14.37 -18.95
N ALA A 46 -15.68 13.17 -18.34
CA ALA A 46 -14.46 12.46 -17.93
C ALA A 46 -13.68 11.96 -19.16
N TYR A 47 -14.39 11.51 -20.19
CA TYR A 47 -13.82 11.08 -21.46
C TYR A 47 -13.15 12.24 -22.24
N GLN A 48 -13.81 13.40 -22.31
CA GLN A 48 -13.28 14.56 -23.04
C GLN A 48 -12.05 15.21 -22.35
N ARG A 49 -11.98 15.17 -21.02
CA ARG A 49 -10.77 15.56 -20.28
C ARG A 49 -9.58 14.63 -20.53
N PHE A 50 -9.85 13.35 -20.75
CA PHE A 50 -8.81 12.37 -21.13
C PHE A 50 -8.30 12.61 -22.56
N ALA A 51 -9.19 12.90 -23.51
CA ALA A 51 -8.84 13.07 -24.93
C ALA A 51 -8.00 14.33 -25.22
N SER A 52 -8.08 15.38 -24.41
CA SER A 52 -7.50 16.70 -24.71
C SER A 52 -6.08 16.94 -24.18
N GLY A 53 -5.51 16.04 -23.38
CA GLY A 53 -4.26 16.29 -22.63
C GLY A 53 -3.00 15.54 -23.04
N VAL A 54 -3.02 14.62 -24.02
CA VAL A 54 -1.95 13.60 -24.16
C VAL A 54 -1.26 13.66 -25.53
N LYS A 55 0.06 13.88 -25.54
CA LYS A 55 0.90 13.82 -26.76
C LYS A 55 1.13 12.37 -27.21
N ASP A 56 1.31 12.16 -28.51
CA ASP A 56 1.47 10.83 -29.13
C ASP A 56 2.84 10.22 -28.83
N GLY A 57 2.87 8.92 -28.52
CA GLY A 57 4.13 8.13 -28.51
C GLY A 57 4.19 7.00 -27.51
N ASP A 58 3.74 7.21 -26.27
CA ASP A 58 3.92 6.24 -25.18
C ASP A 58 2.58 5.69 -24.66
N PRO A 59 2.51 4.41 -24.22
CA PRO A 59 1.41 3.90 -23.43
C PRO A 59 1.41 4.63 -22.08
N LEU A 60 0.73 5.78 -22.04
CA LEU A 60 0.66 6.62 -20.86
C LEU A 60 -0.43 6.08 -19.94
N LEU A 61 -0.01 5.40 -18.86
CA LEU A 61 -0.86 5.14 -17.70
C LEU A 61 -0.89 6.43 -16.89
N ILE A 62 -2.00 7.19 -16.98
CA ILE A 62 -2.15 8.41 -16.20
C ILE A 62 -2.61 8.00 -14.79
N GLU A 63 -1.68 8.04 -13.84
CA GLU A 63 -1.98 7.95 -12.41
C GLU A 63 -2.70 9.23 -11.96
N GLY A 64 -4.02 9.16 -11.84
CA GLY A 64 -4.83 10.11 -11.09
C GLY A 64 -5.78 9.35 -10.17
N ASP A 65 -5.71 9.63 -8.86
CA ASP A 65 -6.65 9.18 -7.81
C ASP A 65 -6.90 7.65 -7.69
N GLY A 66 -6.01 6.82 -8.23
CA GLY A 66 -6.17 5.36 -8.19
C GLY A 66 -7.20 4.82 -9.19
N THR A 67 -7.32 5.48 -10.33
CA THR A 67 -8.00 4.96 -11.53
C THR A 67 -6.94 4.61 -12.57
N CYS A 68 -6.85 3.34 -12.99
CA CYS A 68 -6.00 2.92 -14.10
C CYS A 68 -6.74 3.26 -15.42
N TRP A 69 -6.20 4.21 -16.20
CA TRP A 69 -6.68 4.50 -17.55
C TRP A 69 -5.76 3.80 -18.55
N LEU A 70 -6.33 2.90 -19.38
CA LEU A 70 -5.57 2.19 -20.40
C LEU A 70 -5.71 2.91 -21.76
N ARG A 71 -4.59 3.43 -22.29
CA ARG A 71 -4.53 3.88 -23.68
C ARG A 71 -4.10 2.70 -24.56
N LEU A 72 -4.97 2.29 -25.49
CA LEU A 72 -4.59 1.29 -26.50
C LEU A 72 -3.42 1.84 -27.35
N PRO A 73 -2.41 1.01 -27.67
CA PRO A 73 -1.33 1.41 -28.57
C PRO A 73 -1.91 1.95 -29.88
N THR A 74 -1.32 3.00 -30.45
CA THR A 74 -1.77 3.58 -31.73
C THR A 74 -1.83 2.54 -32.86
N GLY A 75 -0.93 1.54 -32.83
CA GLY A 75 -0.95 0.41 -33.76
C GLY A 75 -2.19 -0.49 -33.64
N GLU A 76 -2.75 -0.65 -32.45
CA GLU A 76 -3.99 -1.42 -32.25
C GLU A 76 -5.23 -0.66 -32.69
N ARG A 77 -5.28 0.67 -32.47
CA ARG A 77 -6.33 1.49 -33.07
C ARG A 77 -6.32 1.41 -34.59
N GLY A 78 -5.12 1.40 -35.20
CA GLY A 78 -4.96 1.18 -36.63
C GLY A 78 -5.45 -0.20 -37.09
N ARG A 79 -5.14 -1.26 -36.34
CA ARG A 79 -5.65 -2.62 -36.61
C ARG A 79 -7.18 -2.72 -36.47
N LEU A 80 -7.77 -2.14 -35.43
CA LEU A 80 -9.21 -2.14 -35.20
C LEU A 80 -9.95 -1.31 -36.27
N ALA A 81 -9.39 -0.17 -36.67
CA ALA A 81 -9.92 0.63 -37.77
C ALA A 81 -9.80 -0.07 -39.12
N ALA A 82 -8.71 -0.81 -39.36
CA ALA A 82 -8.54 -1.63 -40.58
C ALA A 82 -9.55 -2.79 -40.65
N LEU A 83 -10.09 -3.24 -39.51
CA LEU A 83 -11.17 -4.22 -39.42
C LEU A 83 -12.58 -3.59 -39.55
N GLY A 84 -12.68 -2.28 -39.75
CA GLY A 84 -13.95 -1.57 -39.92
C GLY A 84 -14.70 -1.30 -38.61
N CYS A 85 -14.04 -1.48 -37.46
CA CYS A 85 -14.71 -1.38 -36.15
C CYS A 85 -14.57 0.04 -35.59
N SER A 86 -15.71 0.69 -35.32
CA SER A 86 -15.75 1.99 -34.64
C SER A 86 -15.87 1.77 -33.13
N VAL A 87 -15.09 2.50 -32.34
CA VAL A 87 -15.16 2.47 -30.87
C VAL A 87 -16.15 3.54 -30.43
N PRO A 88 -17.35 3.19 -29.92
CA PRO A 88 -18.31 4.16 -29.42
C PRO A 88 -17.82 4.79 -28.10
N PRO A 89 -18.29 6.00 -27.76
CA PRO A 89 -17.89 6.72 -26.55
C PRO A 89 -18.45 6.11 -25.24
N SER A 90 -19.46 5.23 -25.30
CA SER A 90 -20.07 4.63 -24.11
C SER A 90 -19.31 3.37 -23.68
N THR A 91 -18.49 3.49 -22.64
CA THR A 91 -17.85 2.36 -21.95
C THR A 91 -18.59 2.10 -20.65
N THR A 92 -19.22 0.94 -20.52
CA THR A 92 -19.81 0.51 -19.24
C THR A 92 -18.67 0.04 -18.33
N LEU A 93 -18.60 0.59 -17.12
CA LEU A 93 -17.58 0.25 -16.13
C LEU A 93 -18.22 -0.45 -14.94
N GLU A 94 -17.96 -1.75 -14.81
CA GLU A 94 -18.32 -2.50 -13.63
C GLU A 94 -17.15 -2.50 -12.65
N VAL A 95 -17.37 -2.04 -11.41
CA VAL A 95 -16.33 -1.96 -10.39
C VAL A 95 -16.67 -2.91 -9.24
N HIS A 96 -15.85 -3.93 -9.04
CA HIS A 96 -15.96 -4.81 -7.90
C HIS A 96 -14.92 -4.47 -6.84
N THR A 97 -15.32 -4.44 -5.57
CA THR A 97 -14.39 -4.22 -4.46
C THR A 97 -14.44 -5.37 -3.47
N ALA A 98 -13.27 -5.86 -3.07
CA ALA A 98 -13.12 -6.89 -2.04
C ALA A 98 -12.07 -6.46 -1.02
N ARG A 99 -12.36 -6.63 0.27
CA ARG A 99 -11.48 -6.21 1.38
C ARG A 99 -11.24 -7.36 2.34
N ALA A 100 -9.98 -7.60 2.68
CA ALA A 100 -9.61 -8.46 3.80
C ALA A 100 -8.28 -8.07 4.41
N ARG A 101 -8.23 -7.99 5.75
CA ARG A 101 -7.00 -7.93 6.58
C ARG A 101 -5.82 -7.14 5.97
N GLY A 102 -6.01 -5.85 5.69
CA GLY A 102 -4.90 -5.03 5.18
C GLY A 102 -4.53 -5.32 3.73
N VAL A 103 -5.41 -6.01 2.97
CA VAL A 103 -5.46 -6.08 1.50
C VAL A 103 -6.83 -5.58 0.99
N GLU A 104 -6.82 -4.81 -0.08
CA GLU A 104 -7.99 -4.31 -0.80
C GLU A 104 -7.74 -4.59 -2.27
N ARG A 105 -8.65 -5.37 -2.87
CA ARG A 105 -8.63 -5.66 -4.31
C ARG A 105 -9.80 -4.93 -4.93
N ARG A 106 -9.53 -4.15 -5.97
CA ARG A 106 -10.53 -3.47 -6.78
C ARG A 106 -10.41 -4.01 -8.20
N THR A 107 -11.43 -4.72 -8.65
CA THR A 107 -11.52 -5.21 -10.02
C THR A 107 -12.40 -4.24 -10.79
N SER A 108 -11.99 -3.82 -11.97
CA SER A 108 -12.75 -2.92 -12.83
C SER A 108 -12.80 -3.51 -14.22
N THR A 109 -14.00 -3.79 -14.72
CA THR A 109 -14.20 -4.36 -16.06
C THR A 109 -14.64 -3.25 -16.99
N CYS A 110 -13.85 -2.99 -18.02
CA CYS A 110 -14.20 -2.08 -19.09
C CYS A 110 -14.64 -2.91 -20.29
N VAL A 111 -15.91 -2.77 -20.70
CA VAL A 111 -16.43 -3.41 -21.91
C VAL A 111 -16.37 -2.39 -23.04
N TYR A 112 -15.67 -2.74 -24.12
CA TYR A 112 -15.64 -1.94 -25.34
C TYR A 112 -16.57 -2.57 -26.37
N PRO A 113 -17.82 -2.08 -26.50
CA PRO A 113 -18.73 -2.60 -27.50
C PRO A 113 -18.20 -2.20 -28.86
N SER A 114 -17.91 -3.19 -29.72
CA SER A 114 -17.38 -2.92 -31.04
C SER A 114 -18.54 -2.87 -32.04
N GLN A 115 -18.89 -1.67 -32.53
CA GLN A 115 -19.96 -1.57 -33.54
C GLN A 115 -19.45 -2.18 -34.86
N GLY A 116 -20.01 -3.33 -35.23
CA GLY A 116 -19.70 -4.04 -36.48
C GLY A 116 -18.64 -5.15 -36.38
N CYS A 117 -18.05 -5.38 -35.21
CA CYS A 117 -17.15 -6.52 -34.94
C CYS A 117 -17.92 -7.62 -34.18
N LEU A 118 -17.58 -8.88 -34.41
CA LEU A 118 -18.22 -10.05 -33.75
C LEU A 118 -17.75 -10.28 -32.31
N VAL A 119 -16.76 -9.52 -31.82
CA VAL A 119 -16.08 -9.78 -30.55
C VAL A 119 -16.05 -8.51 -29.72
N ASP A 120 -16.75 -8.53 -28.58
CA ASP A 120 -16.59 -7.52 -27.54
C ASP A 120 -15.28 -7.77 -26.81
N ILE A 121 -14.42 -6.74 -26.77
CA ILE A 121 -13.20 -6.78 -25.99
C ILE A 121 -13.53 -6.24 -24.61
N SER A 122 -13.51 -7.13 -23.64
CA SER A 122 -13.62 -6.77 -22.23
C SER A 122 -12.22 -6.78 -21.62
N LEU A 123 -11.84 -5.71 -20.93
CA LEU A 123 -10.57 -5.62 -20.20
C LEU A 123 -10.85 -5.60 -18.71
N VAL A 124 -10.17 -6.45 -17.96
CA VAL A 124 -10.25 -6.51 -16.50
C VAL A 124 -8.99 -5.89 -15.93
N CYS A 125 -9.19 -4.82 -15.17
CA CYS A 125 -8.17 -4.13 -14.40
C CYS A 125 -8.31 -4.51 -12.92
N GLU A 126 -7.31 -5.19 -12.36
CA GLU A 126 -7.24 -5.50 -10.94
C GLU A 126 -6.21 -4.61 -10.25
N GLU A 127 -6.68 -3.73 -9.39
CA GLU A 127 -5.86 -2.96 -8.48
C GLU A 127 -5.76 -3.68 -7.13
N VAL A 128 -4.55 -3.89 -6.64
CA VAL A 128 -4.27 -4.52 -5.36
C VAL A 128 -3.53 -3.54 -4.46
N ARG A 129 -4.17 -3.14 -3.36
CA ARG A 129 -3.58 -2.28 -2.34
C ARG A 129 -3.30 -3.05 -1.06
N ALA A 130 -2.08 -2.97 -0.56
CA ALA A 130 -1.65 -3.64 0.66
C ALA A 130 -1.04 -2.70 1.69
N GLY A 131 -1.13 -3.07 2.97
CA GLY A 131 -0.46 -2.38 4.06
C GLY A 131 -1.29 -2.36 5.34
N TRP A 132 -0.60 -2.30 6.47
CA TRP A 132 -1.19 -2.12 7.80
C TRP A 132 -0.28 -1.23 8.65
N PRO A 133 -0.83 -0.28 9.44
CA PRO A 133 -2.26 0.04 9.59
C PRO A 133 -2.89 0.78 8.39
N PHE A 134 -2.10 1.48 7.59
CA PHE A 134 -2.56 2.18 6.40
C PHE A 134 -2.11 1.46 5.12
N ARG A 135 -2.81 1.70 4.01
CA ARG A 135 -2.45 1.20 2.68
C ARG A 135 -1.16 1.88 2.22
N ALA A 136 -0.07 1.12 2.07
CA ALA A 136 1.25 1.67 1.75
C ALA A 136 1.78 1.20 0.40
N LEU A 137 1.19 0.17 -0.19
CA LEU A 137 1.61 -0.41 -1.46
C LEU A 137 0.42 -0.52 -2.40
N ASN A 138 0.67 -0.34 -3.69
CA ASN A 138 -0.26 -0.49 -4.79
C ASN A 138 0.35 -1.37 -5.90
N GLY A 139 -0.50 -1.97 -6.72
CA GLY A 139 -0.15 -2.66 -7.95
C GLY A 139 -1.39 -2.81 -8.81
N CYS A 140 -1.23 -2.77 -10.13
CA CYS A 140 -2.31 -2.84 -11.12
C CYS A 140 -1.95 -3.97 -12.10
N ARG A 141 -2.87 -4.92 -12.30
CA ARG A 141 -2.81 -5.94 -13.35
C ARG A 141 -3.92 -5.67 -14.35
N VAL A 142 -3.57 -5.59 -15.63
CA VAL A 142 -4.56 -5.54 -16.69
C VAL A 142 -4.48 -6.83 -17.49
N HIS A 143 -5.61 -7.50 -17.63
CA HIS A 143 -5.74 -8.70 -18.45
C HIS A 143 -7.05 -8.65 -19.25
N PRO A 144 -7.11 -9.29 -20.43
CA PRO A 144 -8.37 -9.48 -21.11
C PRO A 144 -9.34 -10.19 -20.16
N ALA A 145 -10.59 -9.73 -20.09
CA ALA A 145 -11.63 -10.47 -19.41
C ALA A 145 -11.68 -11.84 -20.06
N ARG A 146 -11.56 -12.87 -19.22
CA ARG A 146 -11.72 -14.25 -19.67
C ARG A 146 -13.08 -14.37 -20.35
N SER A 147 -13.12 -14.26 -21.67
CA SER A 147 -14.32 -14.60 -22.42
C SER A 147 -14.57 -16.08 -22.13
N GLN A 148 -15.83 -16.50 -22.02
CA GLN A 148 -16.16 -17.93 -21.86
C GLN A 148 -15.59 -18.81 -23.00
N PHE A 149 -15.00 -18.20 -24.02
CA PHE A 149 -14.30 -18.82 -25.14
C PHE A 149 -12.80 -19.09 -24.90
N GLU A 150 -12.27 -18.88 -23.69
CA GLU A 150 -10.86 -19.14 -23.33
C GLU A 150 -10.48 -20.63 -23.22
N GLN A 151 -11.16 -21.47 -24.00
CA GLN A 151 -10.73 -22.82 -24.34
C GLN A 151 -10.21 -22.88 -25.79
N TYR A 152 -9.62 -21.78 -26.28
CA TYR A 152 -8.76 -21.85 -27.45
C TYR A 152 -7.34 -21.54 -26.98
N ASP A 153 -6.53 -22.59 -26.90
CA ASP A 153 -5.07 -22.54 -26.76
C ASP A 153 -4.51 -21.72 -27.92
N THR A 154 -4.51 -20.40 -27.77
CA THR A 154 -3.72 -19.52 -28.61
C THR A 154 -2.37 -19.37 -27.90
N PRO A 155 -1.30 -20.01 -28.41
CA PRO A 155 0.03 -19.97 -27.77
C PRO A 155 0.68 -18.57 -27.74
N ASP A 156 -0.02 -17.54 -28.23
CA ASP A 156 0.41 -16.14 -28.28
C ASP A 156 -0.55 -15.21 -27.51
N ALA A 157 -1.35 -15.73 -26.56
CA ALA A 157 -2.13 -14.87 -25.67
C ALA A 157 -1.16 -13.98 -24.88
N SER A 158 -1.04 -12.74 -25.32
CA SER A 158 -0.13 -11.71 -24.82
C SER A 158 -0.03 -11.74 -23.30
N ASP A 159 1.19 -11.88 -22.78
CA ASP A 159 1.45 -11.85 -21.34
C ASP A 159 0.73 -10.64 -20.71
N PRO A 160 0.06 -10.82 -19.56
CA PRO A 160 -0.66 -9.75 -18.91
C PRO A 160 0.29 -8.57 -18.65
N VAL A 161 -0.19 -7.35 -18.89
CA VAL A 161 0.57 -6.16 -18.54
C VAL A 161 0.46 -5.99 -17.03
N VAL A 162 1.57 -6.29 -16.35
CA VAL A 162 1.67 -6.23 -14.89
C VAL A 162 2.49 -5.00 -14.50
N HIS A 163 1.85 -4.06 -13.79
CA HIS A 163 2.51 -2.90 -13.22
C HIS A 163 2.49 -2.98 -11.69
N GLY A 164 3.66 -2.93 -11.07
CA GLY A 164 3.72 -2.87 -9.61
C GLY A 164 3.38 -4.18 -8.90
N LEU A 165 3.32 -5.34 -9.59
CA LEU A 165 3.14 -6.65 -8.97
C LEU A 165 4.29 -7.61 -9.33
N VAL A 166 4.77 -8.38 -8.35
CA VAL A 166 5.73 -9.48 -8.57
C VAL A 166 5.04 -10.80 -8.26
N THR A 167 5.18 -11.77 -9.18
CA THR A 167 4.77 -13.17 -9.01
C THR A 167 5.87 -13.97 -8.31
N VAL A 168 5.54 -14.68 -7.22
CA VAL A 168 6.52 -15.45 -6.44
C VAL A 168 6.13 -16.92 -6.37
N GLY A 169 7.02 -17.81 -6.83
CA GLY A 169 6.94 -19.25 -6.55
C GLY A 169 6.02 -20.07 -7.47
N GLY A 170 5.78 -19.63 -8.71
CA GLY A 170 4.94 -20.36 -9.69
C GLY A 170 3.43 -20.31 -9.40
N GLU A 171 3.03 -20.08 -8.15
CA GLU A 171 1.68 -19.62 -7.82
C GLU A 171 1.53 -18.13 -8.16
N GLN A 172 0.45 -17.76 -8.85
CA GLN A 172 0.11 -16.36 -9.11
C GLN A 172 -0.30 -15.66 -7.81
N ARG A 173 0.71 -15.23 -7.02
CA ARG A 173 0.54 -14.32 -5.89
C ARG A 173 0.99 -12.94 -6.30
N ASP A 174 0.08 -12.00 -6.20
CA ASP A 174 0.28 -10.63 -6.65
C ASP A 174 0.81 -9.81 -5.47
N ILE A 175 2.11 -9.53 -5.46
CA ILE A 175 2.72 -8.72 -4.41
C ILE A 175 2.84 -7.27 -4.89
N PRO A 176 2.01 -6.32 -4.39
CA PRO A 176 2.15 -4.92 -4.74
C PRO A 176 3.45 -4.34 -4.22
N PHE A 177 4.21 -3.67 -5.07
CA PHE A 177 5.50 -3.06 -4.72
C PHE A 177 5.57 -1.56 -4.99
N MET A 178 4.54 -0.96 -5.59
CA MET A 178 4.54 0.48 -5.85
C MET A 178 4.15 1.23 -4.56
N PRO A 179 5.03 2.06 -3.99
CA PRO A 179 4.75 2.72 -2.72
C PRO A 179 3.69 3.82 -2.90
N LEU A 180 2.67 3.80 -2.06
CA LEU A 180 1.74 4.91 -1.86
C LEU A 180 2.40 5.91 -0.88
N PRO A 181 2.86 7.09 -1.33
CA PRO A 181 3.77 7.93 -0.54
C PRO A 181 3.21 8.29 0.84
N LEU A 182 1.93 8.69 0.88
CA LEU A 182 1.27 9.11 2.12
C LEU A 182 1.07 7.94 3.08
N GLY A 183 0.59 6.80 2.59
CA GLY A 183 0.35 5.63 3.43
C GLY A 183 1.62 4.96 3.91
N PHE A 184 2.67 4.96 3.07
CA PHE A 184 4.01 4.51 3.43
C PHE A 184 4.61 5.39 4.54
N ALA A 185 4.55 6.71 4.40
CA ALA A 185 5.02 7.65 5.41
C ALA A 185 4.25 7.50 6.73
N ALA A 186 2.91 7.38 6.67
CA ALA A 186 2.08 7.18 7.86
C ALA A 186 2.43 5.89 8.61
N ASN A 187 2.60 4.76 7.89
CA ASN A 187 3.03 3.50 8.50
C ASN A 187 4.42 3.63 9.14
N ALA A 188 5.38 4.21 8.43
CA ALA A 188 6.73 4.42 8.97
C ALA A 188 6.71 5.25 10.27
N CYS A 189 5.91 6.32 10.33
CA CYS A 189 5.72 7.12 11.54
C CYS A 189 5.12 6.31 12.70
N VAL A 190 4.08 5.51 12.44
CA VAL A 190 3.46 4.66 13.47
C VAL A 190 4.46 3.65 14.03
N PHE A 191 5.18 2.93 13.15
CA PHE A 191 6.16 1.95 13.60
C PHE A 191 7.35 2.59 14.31
N ALA A 192 7.81 3.76 13.86
CA ALA A 192 8.85 4.52 14.55
C ALA A 192 8.40 4.94 15.96
N LEU A 193 7.16 5.40 16.12
CA LEU A 193 6.58 5.74 17.42
C LEU A 193 6.47 4.50 18.33
N CYS A 194 6.00 3.37 17.81
CA CYS A 194 5.93 2.11 18.57
C CYS A 194 7.32 1.66 19.03
N TRP A 195 8.33 1.71 18.15
CA TRP A 195 9.70 1.38 18.55
C TRP A 195 10.25 2.35 19.59
N TRP A 196 10.01 3.65 19.41
CA TRP A 196 10.41 4.69 20.34
C TRP A 196 9.83 4.44 21.73
N THR A 197 8.54 4.11 21.84
CA THR A 197 7.91 3.78 23.11
C THR A 197 8.50 2.51 23.72
N VAL A 198 8.67 1.43 22.95
CA VAL A 198 9.24 0.16 23.45
C VAL A 198 10.65 0.35 24.01
N LEU A 199 11.48 1.18 23.39
CA LEU A 199 12.89 1.32 23.78
C LEU A 199 13.10 2.37 24.89
N LEU A 200 12.32 3.45 24.95
CA LEU A 200 12.47 4.51 25.95
C LEU A 200 11.54 4.38 27.15
N ALA A 201 10.37 3.77 27.00
CA ALA A 201 9.42 3.62 28.09
C ALA A 201 10.00 2.80 29.26
N PRO A 202 10.70 1.66 29.06
CA PRO A 202 11.22 0.87 30.18
C PRO A 202 12.18 1.66 31.06
N GLN A 203 13.02 2.52 30.49
CA GLN A 203 13.96 3.33 31.26
C GLN A 203 13.22 4.35 32.13
N ARG A 204 12.23 5.05 31.55
CA ARG A 204 11.42 6.04 32.28
C ARG A 204 10.51 5.40 33.34
N ILE A 205 9.92 4.25 33.01
CA ILE A 205 9.08 3.48 33.94
C ILE A 205 9.94 2.96 35.09
N ARG A 206 11.11 2.37 34.81
CA ARG A 206 12.04 1.90 35.85
C ARG A 206 12.51 3.06 36.73
N SER A 207 12.85 4.22 36.17
CA SER A 207 13.24 5.39 36.96
C SER A 207 12.10 5.89 37.84
N ALA A 208 10.87 5.93 37.32
CA ALA A 208 9.69 6.38 38.05
C ALA A 208 9.32 5.40 39.17
N VAL A 209 9.34 4.09 38.91
CA VAL A 209 9.08 3.04 39.91
C VAL A 209 10.14 3.06 41.01
N ARG A 210 11.42 3.25 40.67
CA ARG A 210 12.50 3.41 41.66
C ARG A 210 12.29 4.64 42.53
N ALA A 211 11.94 5.78 41.93
CA ALA A 211 11.64 7.00 42.67
C ALA A 211 10.46 6.82 43.64
N ARG A 212 9.39 6.13 43.21
CA ARG A 212 8.24 5.78 44.07
C ARG A 212 8.60 4.83 45.22
N ARG A 213 9.62 3.97 45.04
CA ARG A 213 10.12 3.03 46.06
C ARG A 213 11.28 3.60 46.91
N PHE A 214 11.48 4.92 46.93
CA PHE A 214 12.58 5.58 47.65
C PHE A 214 13.98 5.07 47.28
N ARG A 215 14.20 4.74 46.01
CA ARG A 215 15.50 4.34 45.46
C ARG A 215 15.98 5.34 44.41
N CYS A 216 17.29 5.46 44.26
CA CYS A 216 17.90 6.31 43.25
C CYS A 216 17.39 5.89 41.86
N ALA A 217 16.89 6.86 41.08
CA ALA A 217 16.39 6.62 39.73
C ALA A 217 17.47 6.00 38.80
N ARG A 218 18.74 6.37 39.01
CA ARG A 218 19.88 5.95 38.19
C ARG A 218 20.40 4.56 38.57
N CYS A 219 20.96 4.39 39.77
CA CYS A 219 21.58 3.13 40.20
C CYS A 219 20.62 2.16 40.92
N GLY A 220 19.48 2.65 41.45
CA GLY A 220 18.54 1.81 42.21
C GLY A 220 18.91 1.61 43.69
N TYR A 221 19.95 2.27 44.20
CA TYR A 221 20.33 2.21 45.62
C TYR A 221 19.31 2.92 46.51
N PRO A 222 18.97 2.41 47.71
CA PRO A 222 18.07 3.09 48.64
C PRO A 222 18.56 4.50 48.99
N ILE A 223 17.64 5.46 48.98
CA ILE A 223 17.95 6.87 49.28
C ILE A 223 17.93 7.09 50.79
N GLY A 224 19.08 7.43 51.37
CA GLY A 224 19.20 7.92 52.74
C GLY A 224 18.81 9.40 52.90
N SER A 225 19.34 10.07 53.92
CA SER A 225 19.09 11.50 54.19
C SER A 225 19.93 12.46 53.33
N SER A 226 20.96 11.96 52.64
CA SER A 226 21.83 12.78 51.80
C SER A 226 21.12 13.31 50.55
N PRO A 227 21.34 14.57 50.15
CA PRO A 227 20.85 15.12 48.88
C PRO A 227 21.55 14.54 47.64
N VAL A 228 22.58 13.70 47.83
CA VAL A 228 23.36 13.07 46.75
C VAL A 228 23.42 11.56 46.96
N CYS A 229 23.23 10.79 45.88
CA CYS A 229 23.35 9.34 45.94
C CYS A 229 24.80 8.92 46.22
N THR A 230 25.00 8.11 47.26
CA THR A 230 26.33 7.65 47.71
C THR A 230 27.05 6.76 46.68
N GLU A 231 26.31 5.97 45.91
CA GLU A 231 26.90 5.07 44.90
C GLU A 231 27.25 5.78 43.60
N CYS A 232 26.32 6.54 43.03
CA CYS A 232 26.46 7.08 41.67
C CYS A 232 26.67 8.59 41.61
N GLY A 233 26.77 9.27 42.76
CA GLY A 233 26.98 10.72 42.86
C GLY A 233 25.86 11.59 42.28
N THR A 234 24.74 11.01 41.86
CA THR A 234 23.65 11.76 41.22
C THR A 234 22.88 12.53 42.28
N ARG A 235 22.68 13.84 42.07
CA ARG A 235 21.85 14.69 42.92
C ARG A 235 20.42 14.18 42.93
N LEU A 236 19.85 14.04 44.11
CA LEU A 236 18.48 13.58 44.31
C LEU A 236 17.55 14.79 44.32
N ALA A 237 16.38 14.67 43.72
CA ALA A 237 15.37 15.72 43.80
C ALA A 237 14.96 15.91 45.28
N PRO A 238 14.83 17.15 45.78
CA PRO A 238 14.42 17.40 47.16
C PRO A 238 13.07 16.73 47.40
N ARG A 239 12.96 15.94 48.48
CA ARG A 239 11.68 15.35 48.87
C ARG A 239 10.72 16.51 49.13
N ARG A 240 9.58 16.53 48.44
CA ARG A 240 8.46 17.34 48.93
C ARG A 240 8.11 16.76 50.28
N CYS A 241 8.25 17.55 51.34
CA CYS A 241 7.77 17.16 52.66
C CYS A 241 6.27 16.86 52.51
N ILE A 242 5.91 15.58 52.48
CA ILE A 242 4.53 15.18 52.69
C ILE A 242 4.32 15.46 54.17
N GLY A 243 3.60 16.54 54.47
CA GLY A 243 3.28 16.92 55.84
C GLY A 243 2.59 15.76 56.57
N PRO A 244 2.73 15.71 57.91
CA PRO A 244 2.12 14.67 58.74
C PRO A 244 0.60 14.61 58.59
#